data_AF-A0A2Y9GNM4-F1
#
_entry.id   AF-A0A2Y9GNM4-F1
#
_cell.length_a   1.000
_cell.length_b   1.000
_cell.length_c   1.000
_cell.angle_alpha   90.00
_cell.angle_beta   90.00
_cell.angle_gamma   90.00
#
_symmetry.space_group_name_H-M   'P 1'
#
loop_
_entity.id
_entity.type
_entity.pdbx_description
1 polymer ?
#
loop_
_entity_poly.entity_id
_entity_poly.type
_entity_poly.pdbx_seq_one_letter_code
_entity_poly.pdbx_strand_id
1 'polypeptide(L)'
;MDPFLVLLHSVSTGLSNDELTELKFLCRSRVGKRKLERVQSGLDLFNVLLEQNELDSEHTELLRELLVSLRRQDLLQRLDSFEAGAAGRVPPEERDLRAAFDIICDNVGKDWRRLARHLKVTDIKIDAIEEKYPRNLTEQVRESLRVWKSTKREDATVSHLVRALRACQLNLVADLIVEDQQARGLEDEDVSGRGGGSSIAGSLTSCDSDGPTLGAPW
;
A
#
# COMPACT_ATOMS: atom_id res chain seq x y z
N MET A 1 -4.91 18.70 14.19
CA MET A 1 -5.80 17.53 14.33
C MET A 1 -5.56 16.65 13.13
N ASP A 2 -5.27 15.38 13.34
CA ASP A 2 -5.04 14.43 12.24
C ASP A 2 -6.38 14.18 11.53
N PRO A 3 -6.49 14.48 10.22
CA PRO A 3 -7.76 14.37 9.49
C PRO A 3 -8.25 12.92 9.41
N PHE A 4 -7.35 11.93 9.48
CA PHE A 4 -7.71 10.52 9.49
C PHE A 4 -8.30 10.09 10.84
N LEU A 5 -7.76 10.58 11.96
CA LEU A 5 -8.33 10.29 13.28
C LEU A 5 -9.75 10.86 13.43
N VAL A 6 -10.03 12.00 12.78
CA VAL A 6 -11.39 12.57 12.72
C VAL A 6 -12.33 11.65 11.95
N LEU A 7 -11.88 11.09 10.83
CA LEU A 7 -12.64 10.09 10.07
C LEU A 7 -12.92 8.85 10.92
N LEU A 8 -11.90 8.27 11.55
CA LEU A 8 -12.04 7.08 12.40
C LEU A 8 -13.04 7.30 13.54
N HIS A 9 -13.01 8.49 14.15
CA HIS A 9 -13.99 8.84 15.16
C HIS A 9 -15.41 8.89 14.56
N SER A 10 -15.59 9.53 13.40
CA SER A 10 -16.89 9.57 12.73
C SER A 10 -17.42 8.18 12.35
N VAL A 11 -16.53 7.29 11.90
CA VAL A 11 -16.86 5.89 11.59
C VAL A 11 -17.23 5.15 12.87
N SER A 12 -16.46 5.32 13.95
CA SER A 12 -16.78 4.71 15.24
C SER A 12 -18.11 5.18 15.81
N THR A 13 -18.48 6.45 15.65
CA THR A 13 -19.80 6.94 16.10
C THR A 13 -20.94 6.39 15.26
N GLY A 14 -20.64 5.96 14.03
CA GLY A 14 -21.60 5.29 13.16
C GLY A 14 -21.79 3.81 13.48
N LEU A 15 -20.87 3.17 14.20
CA LEU A 15 -20.94 1.74 14.51
C LEU A 15 -21.84 1.44 15.71
N SER A 16 -22.69 0.43 15.55
CA SER A 16 -23.56 -0.12 16.58
C SER A 16 -22.82 -1.14 17.44
N ASN A 17 -23.35 -1.45 18.63
CA ASN A 17 -22.73 -2.41 19.55
C ASN A 17 -22.67 -3.84 18.98
N ASP A 18 -23.67 -4.22 18.18
CA ASP A 18 -23.71 -5.50 17.47
C ASP A 18 -22.61 -5.58 16.40
N GLU A 19 -22.48 -4.53 15.58
CA GLU A 19 -21.43 -4.39 14.55
C GLU A 19 -20.03 -4.40 15.17
N LEU A 20 -19.87 -3.78 16.34
CA LEU A 20 -18.63 -3.80 17.11
C LEU A 20 -18.27 -5.20 17.61
N THR A 21 -19.27 -5.97 18.01
CA THR A 21 -19.09 -7.35 18.44
C THR A 21 -18.65 -8.22 17.26
N GLU A 22 -19.26 -8.02 16.09
CA GLU A 22 -18.88 -8.70 14.85
C GLU A 22 -17.46 -8.33 14.38
N LEU A 23 -17.12 -7.04 14.43
CA LEU A 23 -15.75 -6.52 14.23
C LEU A 23 -14.74 -7.19 15.16
N LYS A 24 -15.07 -7.33 16.44
CA LYS A 24 -14.24 -8.05 17.42
C LYS A 24 -14.03 -9.50 17.00
N PHE A 25 -15.07 -10.19 16.53
CA PHE A 25 -14.95 -11.57 16.06
C PHE A 25 -14.02 -11.69 14.84
N LEU A 26 -14.16 -10.80 13.86
CA LEU A 26 -13.32 -10.78 12.66
C LEU A 26 -11.86 -10.44 12.98
N CYS A 27 -11.66 -9.46 13.88
CA CYS A 27 -10.34 -9.08 14.35
C CYS A 27 -9.71 -10.12 15.28
N ARG A 28 -10.42 -11.15 15.76
CA ARG A 28 -9.86 -12.16 16.69
C ARG A 28 -8.69 -12.96 16.10
N SER A 29 -8.63 -13.07 14.77
CA SER A 29 -7.52 -13.75 14.08
C SER A 29 -6.29 -12.86 13.87
N ARG A 30 -6.47 -11.53 13.85
CA ARG A 30 -5.38 -10.56 13.60
C ARG A 30 -4.92 -9.86 14.90
N VAL A 31 -5.86 -9.53 15.78
CA VAL A 31 -5.66 -8.81 17.03
C VAL A 31 -5.71 -9.78 18.20
N GLY A 32 -4.66 -9.74 19.04
CA GLY A 32 -4.53 -10.64 20.18
C GLY A 32 -5.69 -10.51 21.17
N LYS A 33 -6.20 -11.65 21.65
CA LYS A 33 -7.36 -11.76 22.58
C LYS A 33 -7.31 -10.80 23.77
N ARG A 34 -6.12 -10.58 24.34
CA ARG A 34 -5.87 -9.65 25.46
C ARG A 34 -6.15 -8.17 25.10
N LYS A 35 -5.85 -7.76 23.86
CA LYS A 35 -6.13 -6.40 23.40
C LYS A 35 -7.62 -6.24 23.09
N LEU A 36 -8.20 -7.28 22.48
CA LEU A 36 -9.62 -7.33 22.14
C LEU A 36 -10.55 -7.23 23.37
N GLU A 37 -10.14 -7.81 24.50
CA GLU A 37 -10.84 -7.70 25.79
C GLU A 37 -10.79 -6.29 26.39
N ARG A 38 -9.77 -5.49 26.05
CA ARG A 38 -9.63 -4.10 26.52
C ARG A 38 -10.43 -3.11 25.69
N VAL A 39 -10.80 -3.48 24.47
CA VAL A 39 -11.57 -2.62 23.54
C VAL A 39 -13.01 -2.49 24.04
N GLN A 40 -13.43 -1.27 24.38
CA GLN A 40 -14.80 -0.96 24.81
C GLN A 40 -15.61 -0.26 23.71
N SER A 41 -14.94 0.50 22.84
CA SER A 41 -15.55 1.23 21.72
C SER A 41 -14.90 0.90 20.37
N GLY A 42 -15.57 1.27 19.27
CA GLY A 42 -15.05 1.05 17.92
C GLY A 42 -13.77 1.84 17.70
N LEU A 43 -13.70 3.03 18.29
CA LEU A 43 -12.52 3.88 18.32
C LEU A 43 -11.35 3.22 19.07
N ASP A 44 -11.60 2.52 20.18
CA ASP A 44 -10.55 1.76 20.86
C ASP A 44 -10.02 0.63 19.96
N LEU A 45 -10.90 -0.03 19.20
CA LEU A 45 -10.48 -1.07 18.25
C LEU A 45 -9.60 -0.47 17.16
N PHE A 46 -10.03 0.66 16.58
CA PHE A 46 -9.27 1.34 15.54
C PHE A 46 -7.95 1.90 16.07
N ASN A 47 -7.90 2.44 17.29
CA ASN A 47 -6.65 2.86 17.92
C ASN A 47 -5.71 1.68 18.18
N VAL A 48 -6.24 0.53 18.61
CA VAL A 48 -5.43 -0.68 18.74
C VAL A 48 -4.88 -1.12 17.39
N LEU A 49 -5.69 -1.07 16.33
CA LEU A 49 -5.24 -1.38 14.96
C LEU A 49 -4.21 -0.36 14.45
N LEU A 50 -4.37 0.92 14.79
CA LEU A 50 -3.44 2.00 14.49
C LEU A 50 -2.10 1.81 15.21
N GLU A 51 -2.15 1.45 16.50
CA GLU A 51 -0.95 1.10 17.29
C GLU A 51 -0.25 -0.15 16.75
N GLN A 52 -1.04 -1.11 16.25
CA GLN A 52 -0.55 -2.33 15.59
C GLN A 52 -0.09 -2.06 14.15
N ASN A 53 -0.33 -0.87 13.60
CA ASN A 53 -0.07 -0.50 12.21
C ASN A 53 -0.77 -1.41 11.17
N GLU A 54 -1.87 -2.04 11.59
CA GLU A 54 -2.79 -2.79 10.74
C GLU A 54 -3.82 -1.86 10.08
N LEU A 55 -3.89 -0.62 10.57
CA LEU A 55 -4.72 0.47 10.07
C LEU A 55 -3.88 1.74 10.11
N ASP A 56 -3.85 2.51 9.03
CA ASP A 56 -3.23 3.84 8.99
C ASP A 56 -3.98 4.71 7.97
N SER A 57 -3.69 6.01 7.95
CA SER A 57 -4.19 6.99 6.99
C SER A 57 -3.91 6.62 5.52
N GLU A 58 -2.90 5.78 5.30
CA GLU A 58 -2.49 5.23 4.00
C GLU A 58 -3.00 3.79 3.78
N HIS A 59 -3.43 3.11 4.84
CA HIS A 59 -3.78 1.68 4.83
C HIS A 59 -5.14 1.46 5.48
N THR A 60 -6.18 1.84 4.76
CA THR A 60 -7.55 1.57 5.21
C THR A 60 -8.12 0.29 4.63
N GLU A 61 -7.37 -0.48 3.83
CA GLU A 61 -7.81 -1.76 3.24
C GLU A 61 -8.38 -2.73 4.27
N LEU A 62 -7.70 -2.89 5.41
CA LEU A 62 -8.19 -3.76 6.48
C LEU A 62 -9.48 -3.20 7.09
N LEU A 63 -9.58 -1.87 7.25
CA LEU A 63 -10.81 -1.21 7.69
C LEU A 63 -11.93 -1.33 6.65
N ARG A 64 -11.60 -1.27 5.36
CA ARG A 64 -12.51 -1.44 4.22
C ARG A 64 -13.04 -2.86 4.20
N GLU A 65 -12.19 -3.89 4.31
CA GLU A 65 -12.61 -5.29 4.40
C GLU A 65 -13.57 -5.50 5.59
N LEU A 66 -13.24 -4.93 6.74
CA LEU A 66 -14.09 -4.99 7.93
C LEU A 66 -15.45 -4.28 7.68
N LEU A 67 -15.45 -3.08 7.10
CA LEU A 67 -16.69 -2.36 6.79
C LEU A 67 -17.54 -3.04 5.71
N VAL A 68 -16.91 -3.68 4.72
CA VAL A 68 -17.57 -4.52 3.70
C VAL A 68 -18.24 -5.73 4.34
N SER A 69 -17.56 -6.38 5.29
CA SER A 69 -18.11 -7.53 6.00
C SER A 69 -19.34 -7.16 6.82
N LEU A 70 -19.34 -5.95 7.41
CA LEU A 70 -20.48 -5.37 8.12
C LEU A 70 -21.60 -4.85 7.19
N ARG A 71 -21.43 -4.95 5.86
CA ARG A 71 -22.38 -4.49 4.83
C ARG A 71 -22.77 -3.01 4.91
N ARG A 72 -21.99 -2.18 5.60
CA ARG A 72 -22.26 -0.74 5.75
C ARG A 72 -21.63 0.08 4.63
N GLN A 73 -22.33 0.17 3.52
CA GLN A 73 -21.90 0.97 2.36
C GLN A 73 -21.80 2.47 2.68
N ASP A 74 -22.61 3.00 3.59
CA ASP A 74 -22.55 4.42 3.98
C ASP A 74 -21.22 4.81 4.64
N LEU A 75 -20.64 3.91 5.43
CA LEU A 75 -19.36 4.14 6.11
C LEU A 75 -18.18 3.93 5.15
N LEU A 76 -18.30 2.96 4.24
CA LEU A 76 -17.34 2.77 3.15
C LEU A 76 -17.26 4.00 2.25
N GLN A 77 -18.40 4.56 1.87
CA GLN A 77 -18.42 5.75 1.02
C GLN A 77 -17.72 6.94 1.68
N ARG A 78 -17.82 7.09 3.02
CA ARG A 78 -17.08 8.12 3.77
C ARG A 78 -15.58 7.86 3.79
N LEU A 79 -15.17 6.61 3.88
CA LEU A 79 -13.78 6.19 3.79
C LEU A 79 -13.22 6.44 2.39
N ASP A 80 -13.94 6.04 1.35
CA ASP A 80 -13.63 6.29 -0.06
C ASP A 80 -13.48 7.77 -0.37
N SER A 81 -14.38 8.61 0.16
CA SER A 81 -14.33 10.06 -0.03
C SER A 81 -13.05 10.67 0.57
N PHE A 82 -12.63 10.13 1.72
CA PHE A 82 -11.42 10.55 2.40
C PHE A 82 -10.18 10.07 1.65
N GLU A 83 -10.15 8.80 1.24
CA GLU A 83 -9.06 8.23 0.45
C GLU A 83 -8.94 8.90 -0.92
N ALA A 84 -10.04 9.20 -1.62
CA ALA A 84 -10.00 9.94 -2.87
C ALA A 84 -9.40 11.36 -2.69
N GLY A 85 -9.64 11.99 -1.53
CA GLY A 85 -9.00 13.26 -1.17
C GLY A 85 -7.54 13.13 -0.72
N ALA A 86 -7.14 11.97 -0.18
CA ALA A 86 -5.79 11.69 0.31
C ALA A 86 -4.86 11.07 -0.75
N ALA A 87 -5.39 10.29 -1.68
CA ALA A 87 -4.67 9.57 -2.74
C ALA A 87 -4.02 10.51 -3.74
N GLY A 88 -4.51 11.75 -3.87
CA GLY A 88 -3.84 12.81 -4.63
C GLY A 88 -2.57 13.36 -3.98
N ARG A 89 -2.18 12.87 -2.79
CA ARG A 89 -1.07 13.40 -2.00
C ARG A 89 0.07 12.41 -1.75
N VAL A 90 -0.10 11.13 -2.09
CA VAL A 90 0.91 10.10 -1.81
C VAL A 90 1.96 10.11 -2.93
N PRO A 91 3.23 10.45 -2.64
CA PRO A 91 4.27 10.40 -3.65
C PRO A 91 4.49 8.94 -4.08
N PRO A 92 4.73 8.68 -5.38
CA PRO A 92 4.92 7.33 -5.91
C PRO A 92 6.04 6.55 -5.21
N GLU A 93 7.07 7.25 -4.71
CA GLU A 93 8.17 6.65 -3.94
C GLU A 93 7.70 5.93 -2.66
N GLU A 94 6.64 6.40 -1.99
CA GLU A 94 6.11 5.74 -0.79
C GLU A 94 5.33 4.46 -1.12
N ARG A 95 4.69 4.40 -2.28
CA ARG A 95 3.98 3.19 -2.76
C ARG A 95 4.97 2.09 -3.11
N ASP A 96 6.07 2.45 -3.75
CA ASP A 96 7.13 1.49 -4.11
C ASP A 96 7.86 0.97 -2.87
N LEU A 97 8.16 1.84 -1.91
CA LEU A 97 8.73 1.45 -0.62
C LEU A 97 7.86 0.47 0.14
N ARG A 98 6.54 0.68 0.10
CA ARG A 98 5.59 -0.17 0.79
C ARG A 98 5.52 -1.55 0.15
N ALA A 99 5.36 -1.63 -1.17
CA ALA A 99 5.37 -2.92 -1.85
C ALA A 99 6.70 -3.67 -1.63
N ALA A 100 7.81 -2.93 -1.61
CA ALA A 100 9.09 -3.49 -1.25
C ALA A 100 9.09 -4.07 0.17
N PHE A 101 8.50 -3.39 1.16
CA PHE A 101 8.38 -3.92 2.52
C PHE A 101 7.55 -5.22 2.59
N ASP A 102 6.45 -5.31 1.86
CA ASP A 102 5.61 -6.52 1.85
C ASP A 102 6.38 -7.72 1.27
N ILE A 103 7.07 -7.52 0.14
CA ILE A 103 7.96 -8.54 -0.46
C ILE A 103 9.06 -8.97 0.53
N ILE A 104 9.64 -8.03 1.27
CA ILE A 104 10.68 -8.32 2.29
C ILE A 104 10.09 -9.11 3.46
N CYS A 105 8.88 -8.77 3.93
CA CYS A 105 8.23 -9.49 5.02
C CYS A 105 8.00 -10.97 4.68
N ASP A 106 7.67 -11.26 3.42
CA ASP A 106 7.40 -12.62 2.94
C ASP A 106 8.68 -13.43 2.67
N ASN A 107 9.78 -12.77 2.31
CA ASN A 107 11.00 -13.45 1.83
C ASN A 107 12.19 -13.45 2.80
N VAL A 108 12.27 -12.52 3.77
CA VAL A 108 13.46 -12.41 4.64
C VAL A 108 13.47 -13.43 5.78
N GLY A 109 12.30 -13.71 6.36
CA GLY A 109 12.15 -14.70 7.42
C GLY A 109 13.22 -14.62 8.52
N LYS A 110 14.20 -15.53 8.48
CA LYS A 110 15.22 -15.73 9.53
C LYS A 110 16.37 -14.71 9.48
N ASP A 111 16.58 -14.06 8.33
CA ASP A 111 17.70 -13.12 8.11
C ASP A 111 17.38 -11.68 8.52
N TRP A 112 16.24 -11.46 9.17
CA TRP A 112 15.79 -10.14 9.63
C TRP A 112 16.80 -9.45 10.54
N ARG A 113 17.56 -10.19 11.37
CA ARG A 113 18.62 -9.62 12.22
C ARG A 113 19.75 -9.04 11.39
N ARG A 114 20.13 -9.70 10.30
CA ARG A 114 21.18 -9.23 9.39
C ARG A 114 20.73 -8.00 8.65
N LEU A 115 19.47 -8.01 8.20
CA LEU A 115 18.82 -6.88 7.55
C LEU A 115 18.75 -5.67 8.51
N ALA A 116 18.28 -5.86 9.73
CA ALA A 116 18.15 -4.80 10.73
C ALA A 116 19.50 -4.12 11.02
N ARG A 117 20.59 -4.89 11.18
CA ARG A 117 21.94 -4.32 11.35
C ARG A 117 22.39 -3.52 10.14
N HIS A 118 22.11 -3.99 8.93
CA HIS A 118 22.43 -3.26 7.68
C HIS A 118 21.60 -1.99 7.50
N LEU A 119 20.35 -2.03 7.92
CA LEU A 119 19.45 -0.87 8.01
C LEU A 119 19.83 0.09 9.16
N LYS A 120 20.97 -0.13 9.82
CA LYS A 120 21.48 0.70 10.93
C LYS A 120 20.53 0.75 12.13
N VAL A 121 19.67 -0.26 12.30
CA VAL A 121 18.93 -0.45 13.54
C VAL A 121 19.92 -0.85 14.62
N THR A 122 19.88 -0.18 15.77
CA THR A 122 20.78 -0.47 16.89
C THR A 122 20.55 -1.87 17.44
N ASP A 123 21.61 -2.59 17.81
CA ASP A 123 21.50 -3.94 18.37
C ASP A 123 20.57 -4.00 19.60
N ILE A 124 20.54 -2.94 20.41
CA ILE A 124 19.58 -2.81 21.54
C ILE A 124 18.13 -2.89 21.06
N LYS A 125 17.79 -2.23 19.95
CA LYS A 125 16.44 -2.29 19.38
C LYS A 125 16.18 -3.65 18.74
N ILE A 126 17.19 -4.29 18.15
CA ILE A 126 17.07 -5.64 17.59
C ILE A 126 16.74 -6.64 18.71
N ASP A 127 17.46 -6.59 19.83
CA ASP A 127 17.21 -7.47 20.96
C ASP A 127 15.83 -7.19 21.59
N ALA A 128 15.41 -5.93 21.68
CA ALA A 128 14.07 -5.57 22.14
C ALA A 128 12.96 -6.08 21.20
N ILE A 129 13.19 -6.09 19.88
CA ILE A 129 12.25 -6.66 18.90
C ILE A 129 12.19 -8.18 19.03
N GLU A 130 13.33 -8.84 19.25
CA GLU A 130 13.41 -10.28 19.48
C GLU A 130 12.65 -10.68 20.76
N GLU A 131 12.81 -9.92 21.84
CA GLU A 131 12.09 -10.13 23.10
C GLU A 131 10.58 -9.88 22.97
N LYS A 132 10.19 -8.87 22.18
CA LYS A 132 8.78 -8.50 21.96
C LYS A 132 8.05 -9.48 21.06
N TYR A 133 8.74 -10.11 20.10
CA TYR A 133 8.16 -10.99 19.09
C TYR A 133 8.95 -12.31 18.89
N PRO A 134 9.15 -13.15 19.92
CA PRO A 134 10.12 -14.26 19.90
C PRO A 134 9.82 -15.42 18.93
N ARG A 135 8.61 -15.49 18.36
CA ARG A 135 8.21 -16.56 17.41
C ARG A 135 7.66 -16.04 16.09
N ASN A 136 7.51 -14.73 15.93
CA ASN A 136 6.89 -14.13 14.75
C ASN A 136 7.95 -13.42 13.92
N LEU A 137 8.60 -14.16 13.02
CA LEU A 137 9.64 -13.63 12.13
C LEU A 137 9.12 -12.48 11.27
N THR A 138 7.89 -12.59 10.76
CA THR A 138 7.23 -11.56 9.96
C THR A 138 7.13 -10.25 10.74
N GLU A 139 6.68 -10.31 12.00
CA GLU A 139 6.57 -9.14 12.87
C GLU A 139 7.95 -8.57 13.26
N GLN A 140 8.97 -9.42 13.41
CA GLN A 140 10.35 -8.97 13.66
C GLN A 140 10.90 -8.19 12.45
N VAL A 141 10.69 -8.69 11.23
CA VAL A 141 11.04 -7.97 9.98
C VAL A 141 10.30 -6.64 9.92
N ARG A 142 8.98 -6.66 10.11
CA ARG A 142 8.10 -5.48 10.04
C ARG A 142 8.52 -4.40 11.03
N GLU A 143 8.76 -4.76 12.29
CA GLU A 143 9.18 -3.81 13.32
C GLU A 143 10.60 -3.29 13.05
N SER A 144 11.50 -4.09 12.46
CA SER A 144 12.85 -3.63 12.07
C SER A 144 12.81 -2.58 10.94
N LEU A 145 11.97 -2.79 9.92
CA LEU A 145 11.74 -1.84 8.82
C LEU A 145 11.06 -0.57 9.34
N ARG A 146 10.16 -0.70 10.31
CA ARG A 146 9.53 0.43 10.99
C ARG A 146 10.55 1.26 11.76
N VAL A 147 11.43 0.61 12.53
CA VAL A 147 12.51 1.30 13.25
C VAL A 147 13.43 2.03 12.27
N TRP A 148 13.74 1.42 11.13
CA TRP A 148 14.47 2.08 10.06
C TRP A 148 13.75 3.34 9.54
N LYS A 149 12.46 3.24 9.16
CA LYS A 149 11.64 4.39 8.70
C LYS A 149 11.60 5.51 9.74
N SER A 150 11.51 5.18 11.03
CA SER A 150 11.48 6.19 12.11
C SER A 150 12.85 6.84 12.39
N THR A 151 13.94 6.11 12.18
CA THR A 151 15.29 6.58 12.52
C THR A 151 15.85 7.46 11.40
N LYS A 152 15.49 7.18 10.14
CA LYS A 152 15.93 7.95 8.97
C LYS A 152 14.80 8.13 7.95
N ARG A 153 13.90 9.08 8.22
CA ARG A 153 12.83 9.45 7.27
C ARG A 153 13.35 9.94 5.91
N GLU A 154 14.55 10.54 5.86
CA GLU A 154 15.16 11.01 4.60
C GLU A 154 15.85 9.90 3.77
N ASP A 155 16.29 8.80 4.39
CA ASP A 155 16.92 7.67 3.67
C ASP A 155 15.91 6.57 3.32
N ALA A 156 14.62 6.78 3.65
CA ALA A 156 13.55 5.85 3.34
C ALA A 156 13.27 5.89 1.83
N THR A 157 14.16 5.29 1.03
CA THR A 157 14.05 5.16 -0.42
C THR A 157 14.27 3.71 -0.82
N VAL A 158 13.61 3.28 -1.91
CA VAL A 158 13.72 1.91 -2.43
C VAL A 158 15.18 1.57 -2.74
N SER A 159 15.93 2.52 -3.29
CA SER A 159 17.35 2.38 -3.59
C SER A 159 18.21 2.02 -2.36
N HIS A 160 17.93 2.64 -1.21
CA HIS A 160 18.65 2.33 0.03
C HIS A 160 18.28 0.93 0.55
N LEU A 161 17.01 0.56 0.42
CA LEU A 161 16.47 -0.74 0.82
C LEU A 161 17.04 -1.87 -0.05
N VAL A 162 17.05 -1.70 -1.38
CA VAL A 162 17.66 -2.62 -2.36
C VAL A 162 19.15 -2.80 -2.06
N ARG A 163 19.88 -1.72 -1.75
CA ARG A 163 21.29 -1.80 -1.39
C ARG A 163 21.51 -2.58 -0.08
N ALA A 164 20.67 -2.36 0.92
CA ALA A 164 20.71 -3.11 2.18
C ALA A 164 20.43 -4.61 1.97
N LEU A 165 19.45 -4.94 1.10
CA LEU A 165 19.11 -6.31 0.76
C LEU A 165 20.25 -7.03 0.01
N ARG A 166 20.87 -6.38 -0.98
CA ARG A 166 22.05 -6.91 -1.68
C ARG A 166 23.22 -7.15 -0.72
N ALA A 167 23.44 -6.25 0.23
CA ALA A 167 24.46 -6.43 1.27
C ALA A 167 24.13 -7.60 2.23
N CYS A 168 22.86 -7.94 2.39
CA CYS A 168 22.40 -9.11 3.15
C CYS A 168 22.38 -10.42 2.33
N GLN A 169 22.90 -10.43 1.10
CA GLN A 169 22.82 -11.55 0.14
C GLN A 169 21.40 -11.93 -0.30
N LEU A 170 20.42 -11.07 -0.05
CA LEU A 170 19.03 -11.24 -0.46
C LEU A 170 18.82 -10.68 -1.87
N ASN A 171 19.66 -11.12 -2.82
CA ASN A 171 19.67 -10.60 -4.19
C ASN A 171 18.34 -10.86 -4.90
N LEU A 172 17.74 -12.04 -4.69
CA LEU A 172 16.43 -12.39 -5.26
C LEU A 172 15.33 -11.41 -4.83
N VAL A 173 15.33 -11.02 -3.56
CA VAL A 173 14.37 -10.05 -3.01
C VAL A 173 14.64 -8.66 -3.56
N ALA A 174 15.92 -8.29 -3.65
CA ALA A 174 16.34 -7.02 -4.23
C ALA A 174 15.92 -6.89 -5.71
N ASP A 175 16.07 -7.97 -6.49
CA ASP A 175 15.70 -7.97 -7.91
C ASP A 175 14.16 -7.97 -8.08
N LEU A 176 13.41 -8.69 -7.24
CA LEU A 176 11.94 -8.63 -7.17
C LEU A 176 11.40 -7.22 -6.90
N ILE A 177 12.04 -6.48 -5.99
CA ILE A 177 11.65 -5.10 -5.67
C ILE A 177 11.95 -4.16 -6.84
N VAL A 178 13.11 -4.33 -7.49
CA VAL A 178 13.48 -3.53 -8.65
C VAL A 178 12.53 -3.81 -9.81
N GLU A 179 12.16 -5.06 -10.05
CA GLU A 179 11.17 -5.44 -11.07
C GLU A 179 9.78 -4.86 -10.76
N ASP A 180 9.30 -4.92 -9.52
CA ASP A 180 8.01 -4.33 -9.11
C ASP A 180 8.00 -2.80 -9.25
N GLN A 181 9.10 -2.13 -8.89
CA GLN A 181 9.26 -0.68 -9.09
C GLN A 181 9.28 -0.31 -10.58
N GLN A 182 9.94 -1.11 -11.42
CA GLN A 182 10.11 -0.84 -12.84
C GLN A 182 8.84 -1.16 -13.64
N ALA A 183 8.08 -2.17 -13.23
CA ALA A 183 6.77 -2.50 -13.82
C ALA A 183 5.76 -1.36 -13.64
N ARG A 184 5.74 -0.73 -12.46
CA ARG A 184 4.80 0.37 -12.16
C ARG A 184 5.17 1.68 -12.84
N GLY A 185 6.47 1.96 -12.96
CA GLY A 185 6.94 3.12 -13.73
C GLY A 185 6.56 3.08 -15.22
N LEU A 186 6.29 1.89 -15.77
CA LEU A 186 5.81 1.72 -17.15
C LEU A 186 4.28 1.92 -17.29
N GLU A 187 3.50 1.75 -16.22
CA GLU A 187 2.05 1.95 -16.23
C GLU A 187 1.66 3.45 -16.25
N ASP A 188 2.47 4.32 -15.63
CA ASP A 188 2.28 5.77 -15.66
C ASP A 188 2.54 6.40 -17.04
N GLU A 189 3.37 5.78 -17.90
CA GLU A 189 3.59 6.24 -19.29
C GLU A 189 2.49 5.81 -20.27
N ASP A 190 1.77 4.71 -20.03
CA ASP A 190 0.69 4.26 -20.94
C ASP A 190 -0.60 5.08 -20.74
N VAL A 191 -0.83 5.63 -19.55
CA VAL A 191 -1.99 6.50 -19.26
C VAL A 191 -1.81 7.92 -19.83
N SER A 192 -0.58 8.39 -20.02
CA SER A 192 -0.30 9.70 -20.64
C SER A 192 -0.40 9.69 -22.17
N GLY A 193 -0.41 8.52 -22.80
CA GLY A 193 -0.47 8.35 -24.26
C GLY A 193 -1.86 8.43 -24.90
N ARG A 194 -2.95 8.54 -24.12
CA ARG A 194 -4.33 8.44 -24.65
C ARG A 194 -5.15 9.72 -24.61
N GLY A 195 -4.50 10.85 -24.31
CA GLY A 195 -5.12 12.17 -24.25
C GLY A 195 -4.36 13.24 -25.04
N GLY A 196 -4.39 13.18 -26.39
CA GLY A 196 -3.92 14.32 -27.18
C GLY A 196 -3.61 14.03 -28.65
N GLY A 197 -4.49 14.48 -29.55
CA GLY A 197 -4.28 14.57 -31.01
C GLY A 197 -5.21 13.63 -31.78
N SER A 198 -6.08 14.06 -32.69
CA SER A 198 -5.94 15.20 -33.59
C SER A 198 -7.31 15.80 -33.92
N SER A 199 -7.37 17.10 -33.70
CA SER A 199 -8.29 18.05 -34.32
C SER A 199 -8.31 17.91 -35.85
N ILE A 200 -9.53 18.02 -36.40
CA ILE A 200 -9.90 18.65 -37.69
C ILE A 200 -8.85 18.66 -38.82
N ALA A 201 -9.15 17.92 -39.88
CA ALA A 201 -8.90 18.34 -41.25
C ALA A 201 -9.99 17.78 -42.17
N GLY A 202 -11.17 18.42 -42.13
CA GLY A 202 -12.04 18.42 -43.30
C GLY A 202 -11.43 19.37 -44.32
N SER A 203 -10.83 18.85 -45.39
CA SER A 203 -10.81 19.48 -46.72
C SER A 203 -10.07 18.60 -47.73
N LEU A 204 -10.81 18.28 -48.79
CA LEU A 204 -10.41 18.19 -50.19
C LEU A 204 -8.91 18.02 -50.47
N THR A 205 -8.55 16.85 -51.00
CA THR A 205 -7.82 16.79 -52.28
C THR A 205 -8.35 15.60 -53.08
N SER A 206 -9.13 15.93 -54.11
CA SER A 206 -9.40 15.07 -55.25
C SER A 206 -8.17 15.18 -56.15
N CYS A 207 -7.48 14.06 -56.36
CA CYS A 207 -6.52 13.89 -57.45
C CYS A 207 -6.91 12.63 -58.22
N ASP A 208 -7.49 12.89 -59.39
CA ASP A 208 -7.56 12.01 -60.54
C ASP A 208 -6.24 11.29 -60.80
N SER A 209 -6.34 10.00 -61.15
CA SER A 209 -5.38 9.33 -62.02
C SER A 209 -6.06 8.12 -62.68
N ASP A 210 -6.45 8.37 -63.93
CA ASP A 210 -6.49 7.50 -65.10
C ASP A 210 -6.38 5.97 -64.93
N GLY A 211 -7.41 5.28 -65.43
CA GLY A 211 -7.29 3.94 -66.00
C GLY A 211 -7.73 3.95 -67.47
N PRO A 212 -6.90 3.54 -68.44
CA PRO A 212 -7.25 3.61 -69.85
C PRO A 212 -7.96 2.35 -70.35
N THR A 213 -8.99 2.59 -71.18
CA THR A 213 -9.41 1.84 -72.39
C THR A 213 -9.62 0.33 -72.32
N LEU A 214 -10.82 -0.12 -72.71
CA LEU A 214 -11.05 -0.93 -73.93
C LEU A 214 -12.54 -1.30 -74.11
N GLY A 215 -13.03 -1.19 -75.34
CA GLY A 215 -14.12 -2.04 -75.84
C GLY A 215 -15.41 -1.33 -76.27
N ALA A 216 -15.42 -0.83 -77.51
CA ALA A 216 -16.58 -0.36 -78.26
C ALA A 216 -17.40 -1.56 -78.86
N PRO A 217 -18.16 -1.40 -79.95
CA PRO A 217 -19.54 -0.90 -80.00
C PRO A 217 -20.49 -1.84 -80.77
N TRP A 218 -21.80 -1.77 -80.51
CA TRP A 218 -22.88 -1.80 -81.53
C TRP A 218 -24.24 -1.59 -80.86
#